data_AF-A0A914DM37-F1
#
_entry.id   AF-A0A914DM37-F1
#
_cell.length_a   1.000
_cell.length_b   1.000
_cell.length_c   1.000
_cell.angle_alpha   90.00
_cell.angle_beta   90.00
_cell.angle_gamma   90.00
#
_symmetry.space_group_name_H-M   'P 1'
#
loop_
_entity.id
_entity.type
_entity.pdbx_description
1 polymer ?
#
loop_
_entity_poly.entity_id
_entity_poly.type
_entity_poly.pdbx_seq_one_letter_code
_entity_poly.pdbx_strand_id
1 'polypeptide(L)'
;MLGDCCICQNNLEDHLATLYCGHVFHDNCIEEAIRIHKKCPLCQKEFAERDIIKLITDTHPLREEYLPQEYNDIKEIIQLFSIQNRDTETPEEFKDLLRHVNRTIRATKLSFQQLTQEIYDEKKNAEQKLLERKASKKRRFLSFFRRRQ
;
A
#
# COMPACT_ATOMS: atom_id res chain seq x y z
N MET A 1 -9.93 -5.02 -16.28
CA MET A 1 -10.76 -5.41 -15.13
C MET A 1 -10.18 -6.70 -14.57
N LEU A 2 -9.93 -6.80 -13.26
CA LEU A 2 -9.27 -7.95 -12.63
C LEU A 2 -10.16 -9.21 -12.53
N GLY A 3 -11.47 -9.10 -12.84
CA GLY A 3 -12.44 -10.20 -12.77
C GLY A 3 -13.12 -10.27 -11.40
N ASP A 4 -13.94 -11.31 -11.18
CA ASP A 4 -14.71 -11.49 -9.95
C ASP A 4 -14.00 -12.41 -8.96
N CYS A 5 -14.21 -12.16 -7.66
CA CYS A 5 -13.72 -13.00 -6.59
C CYS A 5 -14.45 -14.35 -6.59
N CYS A 6 -13.74 -15.47 -6.74
CA CYS A 6 -14.41 -16.78 -6.81
C CYS A 6 -15.05 -17.25 -5.48
N ILE A 7 -14.86 -16.52 -4.37
CA ILE A 7 -15.41 -16.84 -3.06
C ILE A 7 -16.75 -16.12 -2.85
N CYS A 8 -16.79 -14.80 -3.05
CA CYS A 8 -18.00 -13.98 -2.85
C CYS A 8 -18.70 -13.56 -4.14
N GLN A 9 -18.11 -13.84 -5.31
CA GLN A 9 -18.62 -13.52 -6.64
C GLN A 9 -18.81 -12.02 -6.93
N ASN A 10 -18.20 -11.15 -6.12
CA ASN A 10 -18.16 -9.71 -6.35
C ASN A 10 -16.87 -9.31 -7.11
N ASN A 11 -16.93 -8.17 -7.81
CA ASN A 11 -15.81 -7.64 -8.58
C ASN A 11 -14.57 -7.37 -7.71
N LEU A 12 -13.38 -7.71 -8.22
CA LEU A 12 -12.10 -7.48 -7.55
C LEU A 12 -11.63 -6.04 -7.76
N GLU A 13 -12.19 -5.11 -7.00
CA GLU A 13 -11.87 -3.68 -7.08
C GLU A 13 -10.90 -3.23 -5.97
N ASP A 14 -11.16 -3.63 -4.73
CA ASP A 14 -10.44 -3.16 -3.53
C ASP A 14 -10.18 -4.27 -2.52
N HIS A 15 -9.30 -3.99 -1.54
CA HIS A 15 -8.96 -4.92 -0.45
C HIS A 15 -8.59 -6.30 -0.97
N LEU A 16 -7.63 -6.32 -1.90
CA LEU A 16 -7.23 -7.53 -2.59
C LEU A 16 -6.10 -8.22 -1.85
N ALA A 17 -6.07 -9.54 -1.94
CA ALA A 17 -4.97 -10.36 -1.47
C ALA A 17 -4.66 -11.45 -2.49
N THR A 18 -3.40 -11.87 -2.52
CA THR A 18 -2.93 -12.99 -3.33
C THR A 18 -2.22 -14.02 -2.47
N LEU A 19 -2.19 -15.24 -2.97
CA LEU A 19 -1.37 -16.32 -2.44
C LEU A 19 -0.14 -16.49 -3.32
N TYR A 20 0.91 -17.19 -2.86
CA TYR A 20 2.10 -17.43 -3.69
C TYR A 20 1.84 -18.24 -4.98
N CYS A 21 0.64 -18.82 -5.15
CA CYS A 21 0.21 -19.38 -6.44
C CYS A 21 -0.26 -18.33 -7.47
N GLY A 22 -0.37 -17.06 -7.10
CA GLY A 22 -0.75 -15.96 -7.97
C GLY A 22 -2.25 -15.70 -8.11
N HIS A 23 -3.10 -16.46 -7.42
CA HIS A 23 -4.56 -16.24 -7.46
C HIS A 23 -4.98 -15.10 -6.54
N VAL A 24 -5.87 -14.24 -7.03
CA VAL A 24 -6.30 -13.00 -6.36
C VAL A 24 -7.73 -13.14 -5.84
N PHE A 25 -7.96 -12.63 -4.63
CA PHE A 25 -9.23 -12.64 -3.92
C PHE A 25 -9.38 -11.34 -3.13
N HIS A 26 -10.54 -11.11 -2.49
CA HIS A 26 -10.62 -10.16 -1.39
C HIS A 26 -9.86 -10.71 -0.18
N ASP A 27 -9.19 -9.85 0.58
CA ASP A 27 -8.37 -10.21 1.72
C ASP A 27 -9.16 -10.97 2.80
N ASN A 28 -10.31 -10.46 3.21
CA ASN A 28 -11.21 -11.11 4.16
C ASN A 28 -11.72 -12.46 3.65
N CYS A 29 -11.98 -12.56 2.34
CA CYS A 29 -12.48 -13.79 1.74
C CYS A 29 -11.42 -14.90 1.79
N ILE A 30 -10.17 -14.59 1.42
CA ILE A 30 -9.11 -15.59 1.41
C ILE A 30 -8.61 -15.92 2.83
N GLU A 31 -8.61 -14.95 3.75
CA GLU A 31 -8.29 -15.18 5.16
C GLU A 31 -9.23 -16.23 5.78
N GLU A 32 -10.55 -16.09 5.59
CA GLU A 32 -11.53 -17.05 6.07
C GLU A 32 -11.33 -18.44 5.45
N ALA A 33 -11.15 -18.49 4.12
CA ALA A 33 -10.97 -19.73 3.39
C ALA A 33 -9.70 -20.49 3.83
N ILE A 34 -8.59 -19.78 4.07
CA ILE A 34 -7.35 -20.39 4.55
C ILE A 34 -7.46 -20.81 6.00
N ARG A 35 -8.15 -20.05 6.86
CA ARG A 35 -8.36 -20.44 8.27
C ARG A 35 -9.08 -21.78 8.39
N ILE A 36 -10.09 -22.01 7.55
CA ILE A 36 -10.90 -23.24 7.58
C ILE A 36 -10.24 -24.38 6.80
N HIS A 37 -9.86 -24.14 5.54
CA HIS A 37 -9.49 -25.21 4.60
C HIS A 37 -7.98 -25.33 4.34
N LYS A 38 -7.20 -24.31 4.70
CA LYS A 38 -5.75 -24.21 4.45
C LYS A 38 -5.35 -24.47 2.99
N LYS A 39 -6.23 -24.19 2.04
CA LYS A 39 -6.03 -24.43 0.60
C LYS A 39 -6.52 -23.28 -0.25
N CYS A 40 -5.83 -23.02 -1.35
CA CYS A 40 -6.31 -22.07 -2.36
C CYS A 40 -7.59 -22.61 -3.02
N PRO A 41 -8.69 -21.84 -3.07
CA PRO A 41 -9.94 -22.27 -3.70
C PRO A 41 -9.83 -22.61 -5.19
N LEU A 42 -8.85 -22.03 -5.90
CA LEU A 42 -8.69 -22.20 -7.34
C LEU A 42 -7.73 -23.34 -7.72
N CYS A 43 -6.61 -23.52 -7.00
CA CYS A 43 -5.60 -24.52 -7.36
C CYS A 43 -5.37 -25.61 -6.32
N GLN A 44 -6.06 -25.56 -5.18
CA GLN A 44 -6.03 -26.57 -4.13
C GLN A 44 -4.66 -26.81 -3.46
N LYS A 45 -3.65 -25.99 -3.77
CA LYS A 45 -2.37 -25.97 -3.05
C LYS A 45 -2.58 -25.53 -1.61
N GLU A 46 -1.73 -26.00 -0.70
CA GLU A 46 -1.83 -25.73 0.74
C GLU A 46 -1.15 -24.41 1.14
N PHE A 47 -1.78 -23.66 2.03
CA PHE A 47 -1.29 -22.37 2.52
C PHE A 47 -1.61 -22.21 4.00
N ALA A 48 -0.77 -21.44 4.68
CA ALA A 48 -1.02 -20.90 6.01
C ALA A 48 -1.41 -19.41 5.90
N GLU A 49 -2.00 -18.85 6.96
CA GLU A 49 -2.39 -17.42 7.01
C GLU A 49 -1.22 -16.47 6.71
N ARG A 50 -0.01 -16.82 7.16
CA ARG A 50 1.24 -16.07 6.87
C ARG A 50 1.61 -16.02 5.38
N ASP A 51 1.02 -16.88 4.56
CA ASP A 51 1.28 -16.96 3.12
C ASP A 51 0.33 -16.06 2.31
N ILE A 52 -0.58 -15.36 2.99
CA ILE A 52 -1.49 -14.37 2.40
C ILE A 52 -0.75 -13.04 2.24
N ILE A 53 -0.72 -12.52 1.02
CA ILE A 53 -0.06 -11.27 0.67
C ILE A 53 -1.15 -10.27 0.31
N LYS A 54 -1.39 -9.28 1.18
CA LYS A 54 -2.31 -8.17 0.90
C LYS A 54 -1.73 -7.26 -0.18
N LEU A 55 -2.52 -6.98 -1.20
CA LEU A 55 -2.16 -6.11 -2.30
C LEU A 55 -2.53 -4.68 -1.93
N ILE A 56 -1.53 -3.80 -1.90
CA ILE A 56 -1.76 -2.36 -1.83
C ILE A 56 -2.05 -1.92 -3.26
N THR A 57 -3.32 -1.70 -3.58
CA THR A 57 -3.70 -1.12 -4.86
C THR A 57 -3.61 0.41 -4.76
N ASP A 58 -2.77 1.03 -5.59
CA ASP A 58 -2.62 2.49 -5.66
C ASP A 58 -3.90 3.20 -6.16
N THR A 59 -4.93 2.45 -6.50
CA THR A 59 -6.27 2.94 -6.79
C THR A 59 -7.10 3.02 -5.52
N HIS A 60 -6.62 3.73 -4.49
CA HIS A 60 -7.52 4.17 -3.43
C HIS A 60 -7.35 5.66 -3.12
N PRO A 61 -8.28 6.54 -3.54
CA PRO A 61 -8.41 7.85 -2.91
C PRO A 61 -8.82 7.57 -1.46
N LEU A 62 -7.92 7.81 -0.49
CA LEU A 62 -8.17 7.77 0.96
C LEU A 62 -9.65 7.56 1.31
N ARG A 63 -10.07 6.32 1.62
CA ARG A 63 -11.49 6.04 1.89
C ARG A 63 -12.00 6.95 3.00
N GLU A 64 -13.07 7.68 2.71
CA GLU A 64 -13.88 8.43 3.68
C GLU A 64 -14.36 7.55 4.85
N GLU A 65 -14.41 6.23 4.66
CA GLU A 65 -14.87 5.29 5.70
C GLU A 65 -13.87 5.09 6.86
N TYR A 66 -12.60 5.49 6.70
CA TYR A 66 -11.59 5.47 7.78
C TYR A 66 -11.32 6.86 8.38
N LEU A 67 -11.99 7.90 7.92
CA LEU A 67 -11.91 9.21 8.55
C LEU A 67 -12.76 9.16 9.83
N PRO A 68 -12.21 9.52 11.01
CA PRO A 68 -12.95 9.52 12.28
C PRO A 68 -14.28 10.28 12.13
N GLN A 69 -15.35 9.92 12.85
CA GLN A 69 -16.65 10.64 12.76
C GLN A 69 -16.49 12.15 12.92
N GLU A 70 -15.54 12.56 13.76
CA GLU A 70 -15.10 13.94 13.97
C GLU A 70 -14.72 14.66 12.66
N TYR A 71 -14.18 13.96 11.66
CA TYR A 71 -13.85 14.51 10.34
C TYR A 71 -15.09 14.78 9.48
N ASN A 72 -16.10 13.90 9.54
CA ASN A 72 -17.36 14.11 8.82
C ASN A 72 -18.11 15.31 9.43
N ASP A 73 -18.08 15.44 10.76
CA ASP A 73 -18.59 16.63 11.47
C ASP A 73 -17.83 17.89 11.03
N ILE A 74 -16.50 17.83 10.95
CA ILE A 74 -15.67 18.93 10.45
C ILE A 74 -16.01 19.29 8.98
N LYS A 75 -16.23 18.29 8.11
CA LYS A 75 -16.58 18.51 6.70
C LYS A 75 -17.93 19.19 6.55
N GLU A 76 -18.92 18.78 7.34
CA GLU A 76 -20.25 19.37 7.39
C GLU A 76 -20.20 20.80 7.97
N ILE A 77 -19.43 21.01 9.04
CA ILE A 77 -19.16 22.34 9.61
C ILE A 77 -18.50 23.25 8.57
N ILE A 78 -17.47 22.79 7.85
CA ILE A 78 -16.80 23.57 6.78
C ILE A 78 -17.80 23.95 5.69
N GLN A 79 -18.68 23.03 5.27
CA GLN A 79 -19.72 23.31 4.29
C GLN A 79 -20.75 24.33 4.80
N LEU A 80 -21.21 24.19 6.05
CA LEU A 80 -22.14 25.13 6.68
C LEU A 80 -21.52 26.53 6.86
N PHE A 81 -20.26 26.61 7.30
CA PHE A 81 -19.52 27.88 7.39
C PHE A 81 -19.30 28.54 6.03
N SER A 82 -19.09 27.75 4.96
CA SER A 82 -18.96 28.26 3.58
C SER A 82 -20.26 28.88 3.04
N ILE A 83 -21.42 28.48 3.58
CA ILE A 83 -22.73 29.02 3.21
C ILE A 83 -23.05 30.28 4.01
N GLN A 84 -22.67 30.34 5.29
CA GLN A 84 -22.93 31.49 6.17
C GLN A 84 -21.98 32.68 5.95
N ASN A 85 -20.79 32.47 5.38
CA ASN A 85 -19.76 33.50 5.19
C ASN A 85 -19.57 33.90 3.71
N ARG A 86 -20.61 33.79 2.87
CA ARG A 86 -20.49 34.09 1.43
C ARG A 86 -20.11 35.54 1.10
N ASP A 87 -20.29 36.48 2.03
CA ASP A 87 -20.05 37.91 1.81
C ASP A 87 -19.06 38.56 2.79
N THR A 88 -18.40 37.80 3.68
CA THR A 88 -17.39 38.36 4.59
C THR A 88 -15.99 38.00 4.07
N GLU A 89 -15.24 39.01 3.63
CA GLU A 89 -13.82 38.84 3.34
C GLU A 89 -13.11 38.24 4.57
N THR A 90 -12.51 37.05 4.39
CA THR A 90 -11.70 36.43 5.44
C THR A 90 -10.64 37.43 5.92
N PRO A 91 -10.52 37.72 7.23
CA PRO A 91 -9.56 38.68 7.75
C PRO A 91 -8.13 38.37 7.29
N GLU A 92 -7.36 39.41 6.95
CA GLU A 92 -6.06 39.23 6.30
C GLU A 92 -5.06 38.45 7.17
N GLU A 93 -5.15 38.60 8.50
CA GLU A 93 -4.40 37.83 9.50
C GLU A 93 -4.69 36.31 9.40
N PHE A 94 -5.94 35.93 9.10
CA PHE A 94 -6.33 34.53 8.94
C PHE A 94 -5.84 33.94 7.61
N LYS A 95 -5.81 34.74 6.53
CA LYS A 95 -5.21 34.32 5.25
C LYS A 95 -3.72 34.03 5.42
N ASP A 96 -3.00 34.83 6.20
CA ASP A 96 -1.59 34.60 6.50
C ASP A 96 -1.35 33.31 7.26
N LEU A 97 -2.17 33.04 8.27
CA LEU A 97 -2.11 31.78 9.00
C LEU A 97 -2.37 30.59 8.07
N LEU A 98 -3.40 30.66 7.22
CA LEU A 98 -3.69 29.61 6.24
C LEU A 98 -2.55 29.42 5.24
N ARG A 99 -1.91 30.51 4.79
CA ARG A 99 -0.73 30.43 3.91
C ARG A 99 0.43 29.73 4.61
N HIS A 100 0.65 30.00 5.89
CA HIS A 100 1.71 29.37 6.66
C HIS A 100 1.45 27.88 6.87
N VAL A 101 0.25 27.52 7.35
CA VAL A 101 -0.17 26.13 7.57
C VAL A 101 -0.04 25.32 6.28
N ASN A 102 -0.53 25.85 5.15
CA ASN A 102 -0.42 25.17 3.86
C ASN A 102 1.04 24.98 3.39
N ARG A 103 1.94 25.94 3.69
CA ARG A 103 3.38 25.76 3.40
C ARG A 103 3.98 24.66 4.26
N THR A 104 3.67 24.63 5.55
CA THR A 104 4.17 23.60 6.48
C THR A 104 3.68 22.21 6.08
N ILE A 105 2.40 22.08 5.70
CA ILE A 105 1.84 20.82 5.18
C ILE A 105 2.55 20.39 3.89
N ARG A 106 2.81 21.32 2.96
CA ARG A 106 3.56 20.99 1.73
C ARG A 106 5.00 20.56 2.02
N ALA A 107 5.69 21.26 2.91
CA ALA A 107 7.06 20.94 3.27
C ALA A 107 7.18 19.56 3.94
N THR A 108 6.27 19.26 4.87
CA THR A 108 6.20 17.95 5.55
C THR A 108 5.80 16.82 4.59
N LYS A 109 4.92 17.10 3.61
CA LYS A 109 4.60 16.12 2.56
C LYS A 109 5.81 15.80 1.68
N LEU A 110 6.59 16.81 1.30
CA LEU A 110 7.79 16.63 0.48
C LEU A 110 8.88 15.85 1.23
N SER A 111 9.12 16.14 2.51
CA SER A 111 10.10 15.40 3.31
C SER A 111 9.71 13.92 3.46
N PHE A 112 8.43 13.64 3.68
CA PHE A 112 7.94 12.26 3.75
C PHE A 112 8.14 11.52 2.41
N GLN A 113 7.85 12.17 1.28
CA GLN A 113 8.09 11.59 -0.05
C GLN A 113 9.56 11.29 -0.30
N GLN A 114 10.47 12.17 0.14
CA GLN A 114 11.92 11.97 0.04
C GLN A 114 12.37 10.75 0.85
N LEU A 115 11.97 10.65 2.12
CA LEU A 115 12.29 9.51 2.97
C LEU A 115 11.77 8.19 2.39
N THR A 116 10.58 8.22 1.80
CA THR A 116 9.99 7.03 1.16
C THR A 116 10.83 6.55 -0.03
N GLN A 117 11.38 7.49 -0.82
CA GLN A 117 12.28 7.18 -1.93
C GLN A 117 13.63 6.66 -1.45
N GLU A 118 14.21 7.27 -0.41
CA GLU A 118 15.47 6.82 0.17
C GLU A 118 15.39 5.37 0.67
N ILE A 119 14.31 5.02 1.40
CA ILE A 119 14.08 3.65 1.86
C ILE A 119 13.98 2.67 0.69
N TYR A 120 13.31 3.05 -0.40
CA TYR A 120 13.17 2.22 -1.59
C TYR A 120 14.54 1.96 -2.25
N ASP A 121 15.35 3.01 -2.41
CA ASP A 121 16.68 2.90 -3.01
C ASP A 121 17.65 2.09 -2.16
N GLU A 122 17.63 2.27 -0.83
CA GLU A 122 18.43 1.45 0.09
C GLU A 122 18.08 -0.03 -0.02
N LYS A 123 16.78 -0.36 -0.04
CA LYS A 123 16.31 -1.74 -0.22
C LYS A 123 16.80 -2.33 -1.53
N LYS A 124 16.65 -1.60 -2.65
CA LYS A 124 17.10 -2.03 -3.98
C LYS A 124 18.62 -2.27 -4.01
N ASN A 125 19.40 -1.37 -3.41
CA ASN A 125 20.85 -1.50 -3.32
C ASN A 125 21.28 -2.72 -2.49
N ALA A 126 20.58 -3.00 -1.38
CA ALA A 126 20.84 -4.17 -0.55
C ALA A 126 20.57 -5.48 -1.31
N GLU A 127 19.46 -5.54 -2.06
CA GLU A 127 19.10 -6.69 -2.90
C GLU A 127 20.14 -6.95 -3.99
N GLN A 128 20.62 -5.90 -4.67
CA GLN A 128 21.66 -6.01 -5.69
C GLN A 128 22.98 -6.55 -5.10
N LYS A 129 23.41 -6.02 -3.94
CA LYS A 129 24.62 -6.51 -3.24
C LYS A 129 24.49 -7.99 -2.85
N LEU A 130 23.30 -8.43 -2.44
CA LEU A 130 23.04 -9.84 -2.13
C LEU A 130 23.20 -10.71 -3.39
N LEU A 131 22.67 -10.26 -4.52
CA LEU A 131 22.73 -10.96 -5.80
C LEU A 131 24.17 -11.11 -6.30
N GLU A 132 24.95 -10.04 -6.22
CA GLU A 132 26.38 -10.03 -6.59
C GLU A 132 27.21 -10.95 -5.70
N ARG A 133 26.96 -10.96 -4.38
CA ARG A 133 27.60 -11.90 -3.44
C ARG A 133 27.28 -13.35 -3.78
N LYS A 134 26.02 -13.66 -4.10
CA LYS A 134 25.60 -15.01 -4.55
C LYS A 134 26.30 -15.40 -5.85
N ALA A 135 26.38 -14.49 -6.83
CA ALA A 135 27.05 -14.71 -8.10
C ALA A 135 28.56 -14.94 -7.95
N SER A 136 29.23 -14.17 -7.08
CA SER A 136 30.66 -14.31 -6.79
C SER A 136 30.99 -15.65 -6.13
N LYS A 137 30.18 -16.09 -5.14
CA LYS A 137 30.31 -17.43 -4.55
C LYS A 137 30.13 -18.54 -5.58
N LYS A 138 29.15 -18.41 -6.48
CA LYS A 138 28.92 -19.38 -7.58
C LYS A 138 30.11 -19.46 -8.54
N ARG A 139 30.70 -18.32 -8.93
CA ARG A 139 31.91 -18.27 -9.79
C ARG A 139 33.11 -18.93 -9.12
N ARG A 140 33.36 -18.64 -7.83
CA ARG A 140 34.44 -19.30 -7.06
C ARG A 140 34.25 -20.81 -7.02
N PHE A 141 33.04 -21.27 -6.70
CA PHE A 141 32.70 -22.70 -6.68
C PHE A 141 32.97 -23.39 -8.04
N LEU A 142 32.54 -22.77 -9.14
CA LEU A 142 32.79 -23.27 -10.50
C LEU A 142 34.29 -23.29 -10.86
N SER A 143 35.07 -22.28 -10.44
CA SER A 143 36.52 -22.26 -10.66
C SER A 143 37.29 -23.31 -9.86
N PHE A 144 36.80 -23.69 -8.67
CA PHE A 144 37.38 -24.77 -7.87
C PHE A 144 37.15 -26.13 -8.51
N PHE A 145 35.98 -26.35 -9.12
CA PHE A 145 35.68 -27.60 -9.82
C PHE A 145 36.50 -27.79 -11.10
N ARG A 146 36.77 -26.71 -11.85
CA ARG A 146 37.57 -26.75 -13.10
C ARG A 146 39.05 -27.07 -12.90
N ARG A 147 39.60 -26.95 -11.68
CA ARG A 147 41.02 -27.24 -11.38
C ARG A 147 41.27 -28.67 -10.88
N ARG A 148 40.22 -29.49 -10.78
CA ARG A 148 40.29 -30.89 -10.28
C ARG A 148 39.97 -31.94 -11.35
N GLN A 149 39.86 -31.52 -12.61
CA GLN A 149 39.94 -32.38 -13.80
C GLN A 149 41.24 -32.04 -14.52
#